data_AF-A0A2K3NJL2-F1
#
_entry.id   AF-A0A2K3NJL2-F1
#
_cell.length_a   1.000
_cell.length_b   1.000
_cell.length_c   1.000
_cell.angle_alpha   90.00
_cell.angle_beta   90.00
_cell.angle_gamma   90.00
#
_symmetry.space_group_name_H-M   'P 1'
#
loop_
_entity.id
_entity.type
_entity.pdbx_description
1 polymer ?
#
loop_
_entity_poly.entity_id
_entity_poly.type
_entity_poly.pdbx_seq_one_letter_code
_entity_poly.pdbx_strand_id
1 'polypeptide(L)' 'MKACCGGSGPYHVDEKFCSEPGTTVCADPSKLINWDENHMTEAAYKLIAKGLVE' A
#
# COMPACT_ATOMS: atom_id res chain seq x y z
N MET A 1 -11.73 -2.09 -2.22
CA MET A 1 -10.63 -1.19 -1.82
C MET A 1 -9.64 -1.16 -3.01
N LYS A 2 -9.10 0.00 -3.43
CA LYS A 2 -8.11 0.27 -4.50
C LYS A 2 -6.81 0.92 -3.96
N ALA A 3 -5.71 0.18 -3.79
CA ALA A 3 -4.44 0.78 -3.34
C ALA A 3 -3.63 1.31 -4.53
N CYS A 4 -2.84 2.37 -4.35
CA CYS A 4 -1.85 2.70 -5.37
C CYS A 4 -0.78 1.61 -5.42
N CYS A 5 -0.37 1.29 -6.63
CA CYS A 5 0.94 0.70 -6.79
C CYS A 5 1.94 1.82 -6.53
N GLY A 6 2.76 1.67 -5.49
CA GLY A 6 3.88 2.57 -5.31
C GLY A 6 4.91 2.43 -6.45
N GLY A 7 6.11 2.97 -6.27
CA GLY A 7 7.09 3.11 -7.36
C GLY A 7 7.63 1.81 -7.94
N SER A 8 8.38 1.91 -9.03
CA SER A 8 9.11 0.78 -9.62
C SER A 8 10.41 0.41 -8.88
N GLY A 9 10.70 1.08 -7.75
CA GLY A 9 11.86 0.80 -6.92
C GLY A 9 11.74 -0.50 -6.12
N PRO A 10 12.84 -1.01 -5.55
CA PRO A 10 12.88 -2.30 -4.83
C PRO A 10 11.97 -2.37 -3.58
N TYR A 11 11.50 -1.22 -3.09
CA TYR A 11 10.57 -1.13 -1.96
C TYR A 11 9.19 -0.61 -2.35
N HIS A 12 8.91 -0.52 -3.65
CA HIS A 12 7.72 0.09 -4.21
C HIS A 12 7.46 1.50 -3.68
N VAL A 13 8.52 2.30 -3.52
CA VAL A 13 8.44 3.73 -3.18
C VAL A 13 8.80 4.52 -4.44
N ASP A 14 7.97 5.50 -4.77
CA ASP A 14 8.24 6.48 -5.83
C ASP A 14 8.30 7.88 -5.20
N GLU A 15 8.81 8.86 -5.95
CA GLU A 15 8.70 10.27 -5.55
C GLU A 15 7.27 10.82 -5.77
N LYS A 16 6.40 10.02 -6.40
CA LYS A 16 5.04 10.41 -6.78
C LYS A 16 4.00 9.96 -5.78
N PHE A 17 3.25 10.93 -5.27
CA PHE A 17 2.09 10.73 -4.43
C PHE A 17 0.95 10.05 -5.18
N CYS A 18 0.21 9.21 -4.47
CA CYS A 18 -1.07 8.68 -4.94
C CYS A 18 -1.95 9.78 -5.53
N SER A 19 -2.45 9.56 -6.75
CA SER A 19 -3.25 10.51 -7.56
C SER A 19 -2.45 11.50 -8.41
N GLU A 20 -1.11 11.46 -8.39
CA GLU A 20 -0.31 12.20 -9.37
C GLU A 20 -0.33 11.52 -10.75
N PRO A 21 -0.16 12.30 -11.84
CA PRO A 21 -0.10 11.76 -13.19
C PRO A 21 0.99 10.69 -13.35
N GLY A 22 0.58 9.54 -13.86
CA GLY A 22 1.46 8.37 -14.07
C GLY A 22 1.52 7.40 -12.90
N THR A 23 0.76 7.63 -11.83
CA THR A 23 0.53 6.60 -10.79
C THR A 23 -0.47 5.55 -11.29
N THR A 24 -0.36 4.32 -10.78
CA THR A 24 -1.25 3.22 -11.14
C THR A 24 -1.94 2.65 -9.90
N VAL A 25 -3.09 2.03 -10.11
CA VAL A 25 -3.84 1.35 -9.05
C VAL A 25 -3.57 -0.14 -9.14
N CYS A 26 -3.22 -0.75 -8.01
CA CYS A 26 -2.94 -2.17 -7.92
C CYS A 26 -4.23 -2.98 -7.91
N ALA A 27 -4.21 -4.11 -8.63
CA ALA A 27 -5.38 -4.96 -8.81
C ALA A 27 -5.82 -5.64 -7.49
N ASP A 28 -4.87 -5.92 -6.61
CA ASP A 28 -5.10 -6.62 -5.35
C ASP A 28 -4.40 -5.91 -4.18
N PRO A 29 -5.10 -5.02 -3.45
CA PRO A 29 -4.52 -4.29 -2.33
C PRO A 29 -4.21 -5.17 -1.12
N SER A 30 -4.77 -6.39 -1.04
CA SER A 30 -4.53 -7.28 0.11
C SER A 30 -3.09 -7.80 0.16
N LYS A 31 -2.36 -7.68 -0.95
CA LYS A 31 -0.94 -8.06 -1.08
C LYS A 31 0.03 -6.91 -0.83
N LEU A 32 -0.49 -5.74 -0.46
CA LEU A 32 0.30 -4.54 -0.24
C LEU A 32 0.23 -4.09 1.22
N ILE A 33 1.32 -3.50 1.70
CA ILE A 33 1.38 -2.93 3.05
C ILE A 33 0.64 -1.59 3.09
N ASN A 34 0.87 -0.74 2.09
CA ASN A 34 0.39 0.62 2.03
C ASN A 34 -0.77 0.77 1.02
N TRP A 35 -1.76 1.58 1.40
CA TRP A 35 -2.86 2.04 0.54
C TRP A 35 -2.44 3.25 -0.29
N ASP A 36 -1.91 4.24 0.43
CA ASP A 36 -1.20 5.41 -0.04
C ASP A 36 0.10 5.52 0.79
N GLU A 37 0.93 6.51 0.51
CA GLU A 37 2.23 6.66 1.18
C GLU A 37 2.14 6.71 2.72
N ASN A 38 0.99 7.09 3.29
CA ASN A 38 0.82 7.36 4.72
C ASN A 38 -0.05 6.32 5.45
N HIS A 39 -0.99 5.69 4.75
CA HIS A 39 -1.96 4.79 5.34
C HIS A 39 -1.73 3.34 4.92
N MET A 40 -1.83 2.41 5.88
CA MET A 40 -1.71 0.98 5.62
C MET A 40 -3.02 0.39 5.09
N THR A 41 -2.92 -0.72 4.36
CA THR A 41 -4.07 -1.50 3.92
C THR A 41 -4.74 -2.21 5.10
N GLU A 42 -6.02 -2.56 4.93
CA GLU A 42 -6.73 -3.38 5.92
C GLU A 42 -6.01 -4.72 6.19
N ALA A 43 -5.44 -5.34 5.16
CA ALA A 43 -4.69 -6.58 5.28
C ALA A 43 -3.44 -6.40 6.17
N ALA A 44 -2.70 -5.29 6.00
CA ALA A 44 -1.55 -4.97 6.82
C ALA A 44 -1.94 -4.70 8.28
N TYR A 45 -2.99 -3.89 8.52
CA TYR A 45 -3.51 -3.66 9.87
C TYR A 45 -3.93 -4.96 10.55
N LYS A 46 -4.54 -5.90 9.82
CA LYS A 46 -4.92 -7.20 10.37
C LYS A 46 -3.71 -8.02 10.83
N LEU A 47 -2.61 -8.00 10.08
CA LEU A 47 -1.37 -8.68 10.48
C LEU A 47 -0.74 -8.05 11.73
N ILE A 48 -0.70 -6.71 11.79
CA ILE A 48 -0.20 -5.97 12.96
C ILE A 48 -1.06 -6.28 14.19
N ALA A 49 -2.38 -6.19 14.06
CA ALA A 49 -3.30 -6.50 15.14
C ALA A 49 -3.13 -7.95 15.62
N LYS A 50 -2.98 -8.89 14.69
CA LYS A 50 -2.70 -10.29 15.02
C LYS A 50 -1.43 -10.43 15.87
N GLY A 51 -0.32 -9.83 15.45
CA GLY A 51 0.94 -9.91 16.19
C GLY A 51 0.98 -9.12 17.50
N LEU A 52 0.01 -8.23 17.75
CA LEU A 52 -0.12 -7.49 19.00
C LEU A 52 -1.08 -8.14 20.00
N VAL A 53 -2.12 -8.82 19.50
CA VAL A 53 -3.23 -9.33 20.31
C VAL A 53 -3.13 -10.83 20.56
N GLU A 54 -2.48 -11.58 19.66
CA GLU A 54 -2.21 -13.03 19.81
C GLU A 54 -0.78 -13.29 20.28
#